data_AF-A0A0C2HFV4-F1
#
_entry.id   AF-A0A0C2HFV4-F1
#
_cell.length_a   1.000
_cell.length_b   1.000
_cell.length_c   1.000
_cell.angle_alpha   90.00
_cell.angle_beta   90.00
_cell.angle_gamma   90.00
#
_symmetry.space_group_name_H-M   'P 1'
#
loop_
_entity.id
_entity.type
_entity.pdbx_description
1 polymer ?
#
loop_
_entity_poly.entity_id
_entity_poly.type
_entity_poly.pdbx_seq_one_letter_code
_entity_poly.pdbx_strand_id
1 'polypeptide(L)'
;MAFVFQNTFALLFKDHSSEIRSDAFRSFVTYVIENDDDDRLIKELSPLMCHVVELCRYTCMNEDGGDDAPLQCLAELESVAPKLVNPYMRDFLEMCVTCVLNTEKDEAFRHSATEVLATICECSTAVLKKRHSQSIEFIR
;
A
#
# COMPACT_ATOMS: atom_id res chain seq x y z
N MET A 1 -9.92 22.70 0.76
CA MET A 1 -10.53 21.48 0.18
C MET A 1 -9.69 20.26 0.50
N ALA A 2 -8.37 20.30 0.25
CA ALA A 2 -7.42 19.25 0.67
C ALA A 2 -7.52 18.78 2.14
N PHE A 3 -7.61 19.69 3.10
CA PHE A 3 -7.77 19.33 4.53
C PHE A 3 -9.03 18.51 4.83
N VAL A 4 -10.12 18.74 4.08
CA VAL A 4 -11.36 17.96 4.24
C VAL A 4 -11.13 16.54 3.73
N PHE A 5 -10.57 16.39 2.53
CA PHE A 5 -10.24 15.07 1.97
C PHE A 5 -9.29 14.28 2.87
N GLN A 6 -8.26 14.93 3.41
CA GLN A 6 -7.30 14.29 4.30
C GLN A 6 -8.00 13.70 5.55
N ASN A 7 -8.85 14.48 6.21
CA ASN A 7 -9.59 14.00 7.38
C ASN A 7 -10.61 12.92 7.02
N THR A 8 -11.28 13.05 5.87
CA THR A 8 -12.23 12.04 5.39
C THR A 8 -11.54 10.70 5.16
N PHE A 9 -10.43 10.65 4.42
CA PHE A 9 -9.68 9.41 4.22
C PHE A 9 -9.12 8.85 5.53
N ALA A 10 -8.60 9.70 6.42
CA ALA A 10 -8.09 9.26 7.72
C ALA A 10 -9.16 8.55 8.58
N LEU A 11 -10.42 8.98 8.48
CA LEU A 11 -11.55 8.33 9.14
C LEU A 11 -11.93 7.03 8.42
N LEU A 12 -12.09 7.07 7.10
CA LEU A 12 -12.55 5.91 6.32
C LEU A 12 -11.56 4.74 6.32
N PHE A 13 -10.25 5.01 6.35
CA PHE A 13 -9.23 3.95 6.47
C PHE A 13 -9.29 3.18 7.79
N LYS A 14 -9.99 3.71 8.80
CA LYS A 14 -10.17 3.09 10.11
C LYS A 14 -11.59 2.60 10.34
N ASP A 15 -12.44 2.62 9.32
CA ASP A 15 -13.79 2.11 9.43
C ASP A 15 -13.79 0.63 9.83
N HIS A 16 -14.84 0.18 10.52
CA HIS A 16 -14.97 -1.21 10.92
C HIS A 16 -15.22 -2.14 9.73
N SER A 17 -15.88 -1.66 8.68
CA SER A 17 -16.13 -2.41 7.45
C SER A 17 -14.88 -2.48 6.58
N SER A 18 -14.47 -3.70 6.21
CA SER A 18 -13.39 -3.93 5.25
C SER A 18 -13.72 -3.38 3.86
N GLU A 19 -14.98 -3.46 3.44
CA GLU A 19 -15.45 -2.90 2.18
C GLU A 19 -15.27 -1.38 2.14
N ILE A 20 -15.66 -0.67 3.22
CA ILE A 20 -15.50 0.79 3.30
C ILE A 20 -14.02 1.18 3.26
N ARG A 21 -13.16 0.45 3.98
CA ARG A 21 -11.72 0.68 3.93
C ARG A 21 -11.17 0.47 2.51
N SER A 22 -11.57 -0.60 1.84
CA SER A 22 -11.14 -0.95 0.48
C SER A 22 -11.56 0.12 -0.52
N ASP A 23 -12.84 0.51 -0.52
CA ASP A 23 -13.38 1.55 -1.41
C ASP A 23 -12.76 2.93 -1.15
N ALA A 24 -12.52 3.27 0.12
CA ALA A 24 -11.82 4.49 0.48
C ALA A 24 -10.39 4.49 -0.07
N PHE A 25 -9.69 3.36 0.00
CA PHE A 25 -8.33 3.28 -0.51
C PHE A 25 -8.29 3.34 -2.04
N ARG A 26 -9.21 2.66 -2.72
CA ARG A 26 -9.38 2.80 -4.17
C ARG A 26 -9.64 4.25 -4.59
N SER A 27 -10.50 4.95 -3.86
CA SER A 27 -10.81 6.36 -4.11
C SER A 27 -9.61 7.26 -3.85
N PHE A 28 -8.83 6.98 -2.80
CA PHE A 28 -7.59 7.68 -2.50
C PHE A 28 -6.56 7.50 -3.62
N VAL A 29 -6.34 6.27 -4.08
CA VAL A 29 -5.39 5.97 -5.16
C VAL A 29 -5.83 6.64 -6.46
N THR A 30 -7.11 6.55 -6.82
CA THR A 30 -7.66 7.25 -8.00
C THR A 30 -7.39 8.76 -7.92
N TYR A 31 -7.68 9.38 -6.78
CA TYR A 31 -7.45 10.81 -6.58
C TYR A 31 -5.97 11.20 -6.66
N VAL A 32 -5.07 10.36 -6.13
CA VAL A 32 -3.61 10.58 -6.24
C VAL A 32 -3.16 10.47 -7.71
N ILE A 33 -3.63 9.45 -8.43
CA ILE A 33 -3.26 9.21 -9.83
C ILE A 33 -3.75 10.36 -10.73
N GLU A 34 -4.97 10.85 -10.51
CA GLU A 34 -5.53 11.97 -11.28
C GLU A 34 -4.80 13.31 -11.03
N ASN A 35 -3.95 13.39 -10.00
CA ASN A 35 -3.25 14.61 -9.59
C ASN A 35 -1.75 14.33 -9.27
N ASP A 36 -1.12 13.39 -9.99
CA ASP A 36 0.23 12.90 -9.71
C ASP A 36 1.33 13.97 -9.90
N ASP A 37 1.04 14.96 -10.74
CA ASP A 37 1.84 16.15 -11.03
C ASP A 37 1.77 17.25 -9.94
N ASP A 38 0.78 17.20 -9.04
CA ASP A 38 0.68 18.13 -7.91
C ASP A 38 1.48 17.65 -6.69
N ASP A 39 2.75 18.05 -6.63
CA ASP A 39 3.63 17.77 -5.49
C ASP A 39 3.12 18.31 -4.14
N ARG A 40 2.28 19.35 -4.13
CA ARG A 40 1.69 19.88 -2.89
C ARG A 40 0.67 18.89 -2.35
N LEU A 41 -0.20 18.39 -3.22
CA LEU A 41 -1.20 17.37 -2.89
C LEU A 41 -0.53 16.12 -2.35
N ILE A 42 0.53 15.64 -3.01
CA ILE A 42 1.27 14.45 -2.54
C ILE A 42 1.85 14.67 -1.14
N LYS A 43 2.44 15.85 -0.89
CA LYS A 43 2.98 16.19 0.42
C LYS A 43 1.89 16.25 1.50
N GLU A 44 0.72 16.76 1.16
CA GLU A 44 -0.43 16.85 2.06
C GLU A 44 -1.03 15.47 2.38
N LEU A 45 -1.03 14.54 1.43
CA LEU A 45 -1.55 13.18 1.60
C LEU A 45 -0.55 12.21 2.24
N SER A 46 0.75 12.48 2.15
CA SER A 46 1.81 11.63 2.71
C SER A 46 1.58 11.17 4.17
N PRO A 47 1.07 11.99 5.10
CA PRO A 47 0.78 11.55 6.47
C PRO A 47 -0.27 10.43 6.56
N LEU A 48 -1.12 10.24 5.55
CA LEU A 48 -2.13 9.17 5.53
C LEU A 48 -1.53 7.80 5.24
N MET A 49 -0.31 7.74 4.72
CA MET A 49 0.33 6.48 4.34
C MET A 49 0.56 5.54 5.53
N CYS A 50 0.64 6.04 6.77
CA CYS A 50 0.66 5.17 7.95
C CYS A 50 -0.62 4.35 8.08
N HIS A 51 -1.79 4.92 7.75
CA HIS A 51 -3.07 4.22 7.76
C HIS A 51 -3.20 3.27 6.57
N VAL A 52 -2.61 3.62 5.42
CA VAL A 52 -2.54 2.70 4.26
C VAL A 52 -1.72 1.45 4.60
N VAL A 53 -0.59 1.60 5.32
CA VAL A 53 0.20 0.47 5.82
C VAL A 53 -0.64 -0.42 6.74
N GLU A 54 -1.35 0.15 7.71
CA GLU A 54 -2.21 -0.59 8.63
C GLU A 54 -3.33 -1.34 7.89
N LEU A 55 -3.97 -0.67 6.93
CA LEU A 55 -5.03 -1.23 6.09
C LEU A 55 -4.52 -2.42 5.28
N CYS A 56 -3.43 -2.25 4.52
CA CYS A 56 -2.90 -3.33 3.68
C CYS A 56 -2.36 -4.49 4.53
N ARG A 57 -1.76 -4.20 5.69
CA ARG A 57 -1.35 -5.24 6.64
C ARG A 57 -2.55 -6.03 7.15
N TYR A 58 -3.65 -5.35 7.47
CA TYR A 58 -4.88 -6.02 7.89
C TYR A 58 -5.39 -6.97 6.80
N THR A 59 -5.45 -6.51 5.55
CA THR A 59 -5.82 -7.30 4.36
C THR A 59 -4.94 -8.54 4.19
N CYS A 60 -3.61 -8.42 4.32
CA CYS A 60 -2.68 -9.53 4.20
C CYS A 60 -2.81 -10.57 5.32
N MET A 61 -3.01 -10.12 6.57
CA MET A 61 -2.76 -10.95 7.76
C MET A 61 -4.02 -11.50 8.43
N ASN A 62 -5.20 -10.95 8.16
CA ASN A 62 -6.44 -11.38 8.81
C ASN A 62 -7.34 -12.14 7.82
N GLU A 63 -8.07 -13.13 8.33
CA GLU A 63 -9.06 -13.89 7.55
C GLU A 63 -10.23 -12.99 7.16
N ASP A 64 -10.67 -12.11 8.07
CA ASP A 64 -11.71 -11.09 7.82
C ASP A 64 -11.17 -9.84 7.08
N GLY A 65 -10.04 -10.01 6.37
CA GLY A 65 -9.30 -8.96 5.67
C GLY A 65 -10.04 -8.27 4.52
N GLY A 66 -11.23 -8.76 4.15
CA GLY A 66 -11.98 -8.31 2.98
C GLY A 66 -11.53 -9.02 1.71
N ASP A 67 -11.36 -8.26 0.63
CA ASP A 67 -10.82 -8.71 -0.66
C ASP A 67 -9.34 -8.30 -0.84
N ASP A 68 -8.72 -8.72 -1.94
CA ASP A 68 -7.34 -8.39 -2.28
C ASP A 68 -7.17 -7.02 -2.97
N ALA A 69 -8.28 -6.30 -3.22
CA ALA A 69 -8.29 -5.01 -3.89
C ALA A 69 -7.37 -3.96 -3.25
N PRO A 70 -7.18 -3.88 -1.92
CA PRO A 70 -6.20 -2.97 -1.35
C PRO A 70 -4.77 -3.24 -1.83
N LEU A 71 -4.38 -4.50 -2.05
CA LEU A 71 -3.05 -4.84 -2.55
C LEU A 71 -2.90 -4.45 -4.03
N GLN A 72 -3.95 -4.62 -4.82
CA GLN A 72 -4.00 -4.15 -6.21
C GLN A 72 -3.85 -2.62 -6.26
N CYS A 73 -4.59 -1.89 -5.43
CA CYS A 73 -4.50 -0.44 -5.30
C CYS A 73 -3.10 0.02 -4.85
N LEU A 74 -2.43 -0.74 -3.97
CA LEU A 74 -1.07 -0.43 -3.54
C LEU A 74 -0.05 -0.58 -4.68
N ALA A 75 -0.19 -1.60 -5.53
CA ALA A 75 0.65 -1.77 -6.71
C ALA A 75 0.44 -0.60 -7.69
N GLU A 76 -0.81 -0.24 -7.97
CA GLU A 76 -1.15 0.93 -8.80
C GLU A 76 -0.53 2.22 -8.23
N LEU A 77 -0.66 2.44 -6.93
CA LEU A 77 -0.09 3.61 -6.25
C LEU A 77 1.44 3.66 -6.35
N GLU A 78 2.13 2.53 -6.17
CA GLU A 78 3.59 2.45 -6.33
C GLU A 78 4.03 2.76 -7.76
N SER A 79 3.24 2.33 -8.76
CA SER A 79 3.57 2.56 -10.17
C SER A 79 3.53 4.04 -10.58
N VAL A 80 2.66 4.83 -9.95
CA VAL A 80 2.43 6.26 -10.28
C VAL A 80 3.09 7.21 -9.29
N ALA A 81 2.95 6.95 -7.99
CA ALA A 81 3.40 7.82 -6.92
C ALA A 81 4.34 7.12 -5.92
N PRO A 82 5.48 6.55 -6.36
CA PRO A 82 6.40 5.82 -5.49
C PRO A 82 6.95 6.70 -4.34
N LYS A 83 6.93 8.03 -4.50
CA LYS A 83 7.27 9.01 -3.46
C LYS A 83 6.42 8.87 -2.18
N LEU A 84 5.19 8.36 -2.27
CA LEU A 84 4.33 8.09 -1.11
C LEU A 84 4.65 6.75 -0.42
N VAL A 85 5.04 5.75 -1.20
CA VAL A 85 5.29 4.38 -0.71
C VAL A 85 6.71 4.23 -0.16
N ASN A 86 7.70 4.84 -0.82
CA ASN A 86 9.12 4.78 -0.47
C ASN A 86 9.46 5.02 1.02
N PRO A 87 8.83 5.98 1.72
CA PRO A 87 9.07 6.18 3.16
C PRO A 87 8.65 4.99 4.04
N TYR A 88 7.70 4.17 3.58
CA TYR A 88 7.12 3.03 4.30
C TYR A 88 7.47 1.69 3.64
N MET A 89 8.41 1.68 2.70
CA MET A 89 8.76 0.50 1.90
C MET A 89 9.09 -0.72 2.74
N ARG A 90 9.78 -0.55 3.88
CA ARG A 90 10.09 -1.67 4.77
C ARG A 90 8.83 -2.41 5.24
N ASP A 91 7.83 -1.67 5.68
CA ASP A 91 6.57 -2.24 6.17
C ASP A 91 5.83 -2.98 5.06
N PHE A 92 5.79 -2.38 3.86
CA PHE A 92 5.17 -2.98 2.69
C PHE A 92 5.89 -4.26 2.23
N LEU A 93 7.22 -4.26 2.21
CA LEU A 93 8.01 -5.46 1.89
C LEU A 93 7.74 -6.57 2.90
N GLU A 94 7.80 -6.28 4.20
CA GLU A 94 7.59 -7.26 5.27
C GLU A 94 6.20 -7.90 5.18
N MET A 95 5.15 -7.08 5.03
CA MET A 95 3.79 -7.60 4.98
C MET A 95 3.53 -8.39 3.69
N CYS A 96 4.05 -7.95 2.53
CA CYS A 96 3.84 -8.64 1.27
C CYS A 96 4.59 -9.97 1.23
N VAL A 97 5.86 -10.01 1.67
CA VAL A 97 6.61 -11.28 1.75
C VAL A 97 5.92 -12.26 2.68
N THR A 98 5.48 -11.80 3.86
CA THR A 98 4.75 -12.65 4.81
C THR A 98 3.45 -13.20 4.19
N CYS A 99 2.71 -12.38 3.43
CA CYS A 99 1.51 -12.82 2.73
C CYS A 99 1.82 -13.87 1.66
N VAL A 100 2.82 -13.64 0.82
CA VAL A 100 3.22 -14.54 -0.27
C VAL A 100 3.63 -15.92 0.25
N LEU A 101 4.35 -15.96 1.38
CA LEU A 101 4.83 -17.18 2.02
C LEU A 101 3.74 -17.92 2.81
N ASN A 102 2.61 -17.27 3.12
CA ASN A 102 1.51 -17.92 3.83
C ASN A 102 0.69 -18.80 2.87
N THR A 103 0.95 -20.10 2.85
CA THR A 103 0.26 -21.06 1.98
C THR A 103 -1.21 -21.28 2.32
N GLU A 104 -1.65 -20.87 3.52
CA GLU A 104 -3.05 -20.95 3.95
C GLU A 104 -3.86 -19.72 3.53
N LYS A 105 -3.20 -18.63 3.12
CA LYS A 105 -3.88 -17.44 2.60
C LYS A 105 -4.35 -17.71 1.17
N ASP A 106 -5.53 -17.18 0.86
CA ASP A 106 -6.11 -17.29 -0.48
C ASP A 106 -5.15 -16.78 -1.57
N GLU A 107 -5.14 -17.50 -2.70
CA GLU A 107 -4.20 -17.30 -3.80
C GLU A 107 -4.27 -15.90 -4.40
N ALA A 108 -5.44 -15.26 -4.44
CA ALA A 108 -5.60 -13.92 -4.97
C ALA A 108 -4.78 -12.89 -4.17
N PHE A 109 -4.79 -12.99 -2.84
CA PHE A 109 -4.00 -12.11 -1.96
C PHE A 109 -2.51 -12.33 -2.14
N ARG A 110 -2.09 -13.59 -2.25
CA ARG A 110 -0.69 -13.95 -2.46
C ARG A 110 -0.20 -13.44 -3.81
N HIS A 111 -1.04 -13.51 -4.83
CA HIS A 111 -0.75 -13.00 -6.16
C HIS A 111 -0.62 -11.47 -6.14
N SER A 112 -1.62 -10.76 -5.59
CA SER A 112 -1.59 -9.30 -5.48
C SER A 112 -0.43 -8.79 -4.61
N ALA A 113 -0.08 -9.50 -3.53
CA ALA A 113 1.12 -9.19 -2.75
C ALA A 113 2.42 -9.40 -3.56
N THR A 114 2.49 -10.41 -4.43
CA THR A 114 3.62 -10.62 -5.33
C THR A 114 3.74 -9.47 -6.32
N GLU A 115 2.61 -8.99 -6.86
CA GLU A 115 2.58 -7.86 -7.80
C GLU A 115 3.08 -6.56 -7.16
N VAL A 116 2.70 -6.29 -5.90
CA VAL A 116 3.25 -5.14 -5.14
C VAL A 116 4.78 -5.26 -5.03
N LEU A 117 5.31 -6.44 -4.69
CA LEU A 117 6.76 -6.65 -4.60
C LEU A 117 7.46 -6.43 -5.94
N ALA A 118 6.88 -6.95 -7.03
CA ALA A 118 7.40 -6.76 -8.39
C ALA A 118 7.42 -5.27 -8.76
N THR A 119 6.31 -4.57 -8.53
CA THR A 119 6.17 -3.14 -8.84
C THR A 119 7.18 -2.29 -8.05
N ILE A 120 7.40 -2.56 -6.76
CA ILE A 120 8.45 -1.89 -5.97
C ILE A 120 9.84 -2.13 -6.58
N CYS A 121 10.12 -3.36 -7.04
CA CYS A 121 11.39 -3.68 -7.67
C CYS A 121 11.60 -2.93 -8.99
N GLU A 122 10.53 -2.65 -9.73
CA GLU A 122 10.54 -1.93 -11.00
C GLU A 122 10.62 -0.40 -10.81
N CYS A 123 9.77 0.16 -9.96
CA CYS A 123 9.58 1.60 -9.80
C CYS A 123 10.56 2.24 -8.79
N SER A 124 10.95 1.48 -7.76
CA SER A 124 11.76 1.98 -6.65
C SER A 124 13.11 1.25 -6.50
N THR A 125 13.64 0.66 -7.59
CA THR A 125 14.88 -0.14 -7.58
C THR A 125 16.06 0.57 -6.91
N ALA A 126 16.22 1.87 -7.18
CA ALA A 126 17.33 2.66 -6.64
C ALA A 126 17.22 2.81 -5.11
N VAL A 127 16.01 3.02 -4.60
CA VAL A 127 15.73 3.13 -3.16
C VAL A 127 15.93 1.78 -2.50
N LEU A 128 15.39 0.71 -3.10
CA LEU A 128 15.54 -0.66 -2.64
C LEU A 128 17.03 -1.04 -2.49
N LYS A 129 17.85 -0.82 -3.53
CA LYS A 129 19.30 -1.09 -3.50
C LYS A 129 20.04 -0.25 -2.45
N LYS A 130 19.67 1.02 -2.27
CA LYS A 130 20.38 1.93 -1.37
C LYS A 130 20.02 1.73 0.11
N ARG A 131 18.76 1.47 0.41
CA ARG A 131 18.24 1.48 1.79
C ARG A 131 17.90 0.09 2.33
N HIS A 132 17.73 -0.87 1.43
CA HIS A 132 17.20 -2.20 1.76
C HIS A 132 17.99 -3.35 1.11
N SER A 133 19.18 -3.09 0.54
CA SER A 133 20.07 -4.14 0.06
C SER A 133 20.50 -5.13 1.14
N GLN A 134 20.48 -4.70 2.41
CA GLN A 134 20.69 -5.57 3.58
C GLN A 134 19.38 -6.16 4.13
N SER A 135 18.22 -5.65 3.71
CA SER A 135 16.89 -6.09 4.19
C SER A 135 16.38 -7.32 3.44
N ILE A 136 17.17 -7.96 2.57
CA ILE A 136 16.92 -9.33 2.08
C ILE A 136 17.21 -10.36 3.20
N GLU A 137 16.81 -10.06 4.43
CA GLU A 137 16.74 -11.04 5.52
C GLU A 137 15.39 -11.78 5.51
N PHE A 138 14.42 -11.33 4.71
CA PHE A 138 13.08 -11.93 4.59
C PHE A 138 13.05 -13.25 3.80
N ILE A 139 14.19 -13.71 3.27
CA ILE A 139 14.37 -15.04 2.69
C ILE A 139 15.42 -15.75 3.55
N ARG A 140 14.97 -16.44 4.60
CA ARG A 140 15.79 -17.40 5.35
C ARG A 140 15.13 -18.77 5.28
#